data_AF-A0A1M7F1D9-F1
#
_entry.id   AF-A0A1M7F1D9-F1
#
_cell.length_a   1.000
_cell.length_b   1.000
_cell.length_c   1.000
_cell.angle_alpha   90.00
_cell.angle_beta   90.00
_cell.angle_gamma   90.00
#
_symmetry.space_group_name_H-M   'P 1'
#
loop_
_entity.id
_entity.type
_entity.pdbx_description
1 polymer ?
#
loop_
_entity_poly.entity_id
_entity_poly.type
_entity_poly.pdbx_seq_one_letter_code
_entity_poly.pdbx_strand_id
1 'polypeptide(L)'
;MDITTQIVWLFVLAIPIACISWTVTHEEIFKEPREWCVKHSKNDRTLLSRKAFYLFTCEYCFSHYVTIAFLILCNYKLLLNDWRGYILAGFSLVFMANVYMSFFALLRQAIKKEKVENEKIENETDSEKLSV
;
A
#
# COMPACT_ATOMS: atom_id res chain seq x y z
N MET A 1 -21.26 -7.77 17.47
CA MET A 1 -19.92 -8.38 17.35
C MET A 1 -19.13 -7.99 18.59
N ASP A 2 -18.51 -8.94 19.29
CA ASP A 2 -17.72 -8.63 20.50
C ASP A 2 -16.57 -7.67 20.16
N ILE A 3 -16.13 -6.88 21.15
CA ILE A 3 -15.02 -5.94 20.97
C ILE A 3 -13.75 -6.66 20.51
N THR A 4 -13.47 -7.85 21.04
CA THR A 4 -12.31 -8.65 20.64
C THR A 4 -12.39 -8.99 19.17
N THR A 5 -13.55 -9.44 18.70
CA THR A 5 -13.77 -9.76 17.29
C THR A 5 -13.64 -8.51 16.41
N GLN A 6 -14.14 -7.35 16.86
CA GLN A 6 -13.96 -6.09 16.12
C GLN A 6 -12.48 -5.75 15.95
N ILE A 7 -11.70 -5.79 17.03
CA ILE A 7 -10.27 -5.50 16.97
C ILE A 7 -9.54 -6.51 16.09
N VAL A 8 -9.84 -7.81 16.20
CA VAL A 8 -9.25 -8.83 15.32
C VAL A 8 -9.58 -8.54 13.85
N TRP A 9 -10.84 -8.21 13.55
CA TRP A 9 -11.27 -7.85 12.20
C TRP A 9 -10.56 -6.61 11.66
N LEU A 10 -10.28 -5.61 12.50
CA LEU A 10 -9.51 -4.43 12.10
C LEU A 10 -8.14 -4.81 11.52
N PHE A 11 -7.39 -5.67 12.22
CA PHE A 11 -6.08 -6.13 11.75
C PHE A 11 -6.21 -7.07 10.54
N VAL A 12 -7.13 -8.03 10.58
CA VAL A 12 -7.30 -9.02 9.51
C VAL A 12 -7.78 -8.37 8.20
N LEU A 13 -8.74 -7.44 8.25
CA LEU A 13 -9.23 -6.74 7.06
C LEU A 13 -8.21 -5.73 6.49
N ALA A 14 -7.33 -5.17 7.33
CA ALA A 14 -6.30 -4.28 6.85
C ALA A 14 -5.25 -4.98 5.96
N ILE A 15 -5.04 -6.29 6.12
CA ILE A 15 -4.10 -7.09 5.31
C ILE A 15 -4.50 -7.09 3.81
N PRO A 16 -5.71 -7.56 3.40
CA PRO A 16 -6.09 -7.54 2.00
C PRO A 16 -6.19 -6.12 1.45
N ILE A 17 -6.59 -5.13 2.25
CA ILE A 17 -6.60 -3.72 1.85
C ILE A 17 -5.18 -3.25 1.49
N ALA A 18 -4.19 -3.55 2.34
CA ALA A 18 -2.79 -3.23 2.10
C ALA A 18 -2.24 -3.96 0.87
N CYS A 19 -2.54 -5.25 0.73
CA CYS A 19 -2.07 -6.07 -0.38
C CYS A 19 -2.59 -5.54 -1.73
N ILE A 20 -3.91 -5.35 -1.86
CA ILE A 20 -4.53 -4.82 -3.09
C ILE A 20 -3.99 -3.42 -3.39
N SER A 21 -3.89 -2.56 -2.37
CA SER A 21 -3.39 -1.21 -2.56
C SER A 21 -1.94 -1.21 -3.02
N TRP A 22 -1.08 -2.00 -2.40
CA TRP A 22 0.32 -2.14 -2.80
C TRP A 22 0.45 -2.70 -4.22
N THR A 23 -0.25 -3.80 -4.54
CA THR A 23 -0.16 -4.43 -5.86
C THR A 23 -0.54 -3.45 -6.96
N VAL A 24 -1.67 -2.74 -6.82
CA VAL A 24 -2.09 -1.74 -7.81
C VAL A 24 -1.12 -0.55 -7.83
N THR A 25 -0.50 -0.19 -6.71
CA THR A 25 0.33 1.02 -6.60
C THR A 25 1.85 0.85 -6.79
N HIS A 26 2.37 -0.37 -6.76
CA HIS A 26 3.80 -0.63 -6.81
C HIS A 26 4.21 -1.74 -7.77
N GLU A 27 3.31 -2.66 -8.10
CA GLU A 27 3.68 -3.80 -8.94
C GLU A 27 3.85 -3.37 -10.41
N GLU A 28 4.85 -3.93 -11.08
CA GLU A 28 5.23 -3.55 -12.45
C GLU A 28 4.14 -3.87 -13.48
N ILE A 29 3.29 -4.86 -13.21
CA ILE A 29 2.13 -5.22 -14.03
C ILE A 29 1.20 -4.01 -14.24
N PHE A 30 1.12 -3.11 -13.26
CA PHE A 30 0.29 -1.91 -13.32
C PHE A 30 1.06 -0.65 -13.71
N LYS A 31 2.32 -0.77 -14.17
CA LYS A 31 3.17 0.37 -14.51
C LYS A 31 2.61 1.21 -15.66
N GLU A 32 2.18 0.58 -16.74
CA GLU A 32 1.64 1.29 -17.91
C GLU A 32 0.33 2.05 -17.59
N PRO A 33 -0.67 1.44 -16.92
CA PRO A 33 -1.83 2.18 -16.39
C PRO A 33 -1.44 3.31 -15.42
N ARG A 34 -0.48 3.07 -14.54
CA ARG A 34 0.00 4.08 -13.58
C ARG A 34 0.62 5.27 -14.28
N GLU A 35 1.52 5.04 -15.24
CA GLU A 35 2.19 6.10 -15.99
C GLU A 35 1.19 6.94 -16.80
N TRP A 36 0.17 6.28 -17.37
CA TRP A 36 -0.95 6.97 -18.00
C TRP A 36 -1.70 7.86 -17.00
N CYS A 37 -2.02 7.37 -15.81
CA CYS A 37 -2.62 8.17 -14.73
C CYS A 37 -1.71 9.31 -14.27
N VAL A 38 -0.39 9.10 -14.13
CA VAL A 38 0.58 10.15 -13.75
C VAL A 38 0.62 11.26 -14.80
N LYS A 39 0.56 10.90 -16.09
CA LYS A 39 0.56 11.88 -17.18
C LYS A 39 -0.69 12.76 -17.13
N HIS A 40 -1.86 12.18 -16.89
CA HIS A 40 -3.12 12.93 -16.78
C HIS A 40 -3.19 13.74 -15.47
N SER A 41 -2.68 13.19 -14.36
CA SER A 41 -2.67 13.90 -13.07
C SER A 41 -1.84 15.18 -13.10
N LYS A 42 -0.81 15.25 -13.97
CA LYS A 42 0.02 16.45 -14.16
C LYS A 42 -0.47 17.38 -15.27
N ASN A 43 -1.00 16.83 -16.38
CA ASN A 43 -1.23 17.60 -17.60
C ASN A 43 -2.70 17.99 -17.85
N ASP A 44 -3.66 17.44 -17.10
CA ASP A 44 -5.07 17.74 -17.32
C ASP A 44 -5.42 19.20 -17.03
N ARG A 45 -6.47 19.71 -17.68
CA ARG A 45 -6.88 21.12 -17.57
C ARG A 45 -7.64 21.43 -16.28
N THR A 46 -8.27 20.43 -15.65
CA THR A 46 -9.13 20.62 -14.47
C THR A 46 -8.51 20.02 -13.22
N LEU A 47 -8.62 20.72 -12.09
CA LEU A 47 -8.08 20.25 -10.80
C LEU A 47 -8.72 18.94 -10.33
N LEU A 48 -10.00 18.73 -10.67
CA LEU A 48 -10.73 17.51 -10.29
C LEU A 48 -10.17 16.28 -11.02
N SER A 49 -9.92 16.39 -12.33
CA SER A 49 -9.33 15.31 -13.13
C SER A 49 -7.92 14.99 -12.64
N ARG A 50 -7.13 16.03 -12.34
CA ARG A 50 -5.79 15.86 -11.77
C ARG A 50 -5.80 15.06 -10.47
N LYS A 51 -6.69 15.40 -9.53
CA LYS A 51 -6.82 14.68 -8.25
C LYS A 51 -7.36 13.26 -8.41
N ALA A 52 -8.32 13.05 -9.32
CA ALA A 52 -8.89 11.74 -9.59
C ALA A 52 -7.82 10.76 -10.12
N PHE A 53 -6.95 11.20 -11.04
CA PHE A 53 -5.86 10.36 -11.53
C PHE A 53 -4.72 10.22 -10.52
N TYR A 54 -4.44 11.26 -9.72
CA TYR A 54 -3.45 11.18 -8.65
C TYR A 54 -3.80 10.11 -7.61
N LEU A 55 -5.09 9.91 -7.35
CA LEU A 55 -5.60 8.89 -6.45
C LEU A 55 -5.09 7.48 -6.75
N PHE A 56 -5.03 7.11 -8.03
CA PHE A 56 -4.56 5.79 -8.48
C PHE A 56 -3.03 5.65 -8.45
N THR A 57 -2.32 6.73 -8.15
CA THR A 57 -0.84 6.75 -8.11
C THR A 57 -0.28 6.76 -6.70
N CYS A 58 -1.11 6.95 -5.68
CA CYS A 58 -0.70 7.02 -4.27
C CYS A 58 -1.33 5.86 -3.49
N GLU A 59 -0.51 5.04 -2.81
CA GLU A 59 -0.99 3.88 -2.04
C GLU A 59 -1.97 4.26 -0.93
N TYR A 60 -1.72 5.39 -0.26
CA TYR A 60 -2.54 5.88 0.83
C TYR A 60 -3.89 6.38 0.31
N CYS A 61 -3.89 7.10 -0.80
CA CYS A 61 -5.13 7.58 -1.41
C CYS A 61 -5.98 6.41 -1.90
N PHE A 62 -5.36 5.46 -2.62
CA PHE A 62 -6.06 4.30 -3.16
C PHE A 62 -6.61 3.38 -2.05
N SER A 63 -5.90 3.23 -0.92
CA SER A 63 -6.36 2.39 0.20
C SER A 63 -7.68 2.87 0.81
N HIS A 64 -8.06 4.14 0.68
CA HIS A 64 -9.39 4.62 1.11
C HIS A 64 -10.51 3.97 0.29
N TYR A 65 -10.31 3.82 -1.02
CA TYR A 65 -11.31 3.27 -1.92
C TYR A 65 -11.47 1.78 -1.71
N VAL A 66 -10.35 1.07 -1.55
CA VAL A 66 -10.34 -0.34 -1.18
C VAL A 66 -11.02 -0.52 0.19
N THR A 67 -10.71 0.33 1.17
CA THR A 67 -11.36 0.29 2.49
C THR A 67 -12.87 0.49 2.39
N ILE A 68 -13.34 1.49 1.64
CA ILE A 68 -14.78 1.73 1.44
C ILE A 68 -15.45 0.49 0.81
N ALA A 69 -14.82 -0.12 -0.19
CA ALA A 69 -15.33 -1.35 -0.79
C ALA A 69 -15.47 -2.47 0.25
N PHE A 70 -14.44 -2.71 1.07
CA PHE A 70 -14.48 -3.72 2.13
C PHE A 70 -15.49 -3.40 3.24
N LEU A 71 -15.65 -2.13 3.63
CA LEU A 71 -16.68 -1.74 4.60
C LEU A 71 -18.09 -2.06 4.11
N ILE A 72 -18.37 -1.84 2.81
CA ILE A 72 -19.65 -2.16 2.19
C ILE A 72 -19.83 -3.69 2.10
N LEU A 73 -18.81 -4.41 1.66
CA LEU A 73 -18.86 -5.87 1.49
C LEU A 73 -19.02 -6.61 2.82
N CYS A 74 -18.28 -6.17 3.85
CA CYS A 74 -18.22 -6.84 5.14
C CYS A 74 -19.19 -6.29 6.17
N ASN A 75 -19.86 -5.16 5.88
CA ASN A 75 -20.69 -4.41 6.84
C ASN A 75 -19.99 -4.16 8.18
N TYR A 76 -18.67 -3.98 8.14
CA TYR A 76 -17.82 -3.87 9.33
C TYR A 76 -17.97 -2.49 9.99
N LYS A 77 -18.19 -2.49 11.31
CA LYS A 77 -18.28 -1.29 12.14
C LYS A 77 -17.36 -1.45 13.34
N LEU A 78 -16.74 -0.35 13.76
CA LEU A 78 -15.80 -0.33 14.88
C LEU A 78 -16.34 0.54 16.01
N LEU A 79 -16.34 0.00 17.25
CA LEU A 79 -16.78 0.60 18.53
C LEU A 79 -18.27 0.98 18.63
N LEU A 80 -18.83 1.57 17.57
CA LEU A 80 -20.21 2.04 17.53
C LEU A 80 -21.02 1.23 16.53
N ASN A 81 -22.24 0.84 16.91
CA ASN A 81 -23.13 0.05 16.04
C ASN A 81 -23.86 0.90 14.99
N ASP A 82 -23.81 2.21 15.08
CA ASP A 82 -24.45 3.14 14.13
C ASP A 82 -23.54 3.44 12.92
N TRP A 83 -24.03 4.29 12.01
CA TRP A 83 -23.26 4.77 10.86
C TRP A 83 -21.89 5.37 11.24
N ARG A 84 -21.79 5.96 12.44
CA ARG A 84 -20.55 6.50 13.02
C ARG A 84 -19.44 5.45 13.13
N GLY A 85 -19.81 4.19 13.35
CA GLY A 85 -18.87 3.07 13.42
C GLY A 85 -18.16 2.79 12.09
N TYR A 86 -18.78 3.12 10.95
CA TYR A 86 -18.13 3.03 9.64
C TYR A 86 -17.04 4.09 9.47
N ILE A 87 -17.23 5.29 10.03
CA ILE A 87 -16.22 6.35 9.98
C ILE A 87 -15.00 5.94 10.78
N LEU A 88 -15.21 5.46 12.01
CA LEU A 88 -14.13 4.96 12.86
C LEU A 88 -13.41 3.79 12.19
N ALA A 89 -14.17 2.79 11.71
CA ALA A 89 -13.61 1.65 11.01
C ALA A 89 -12.81 2.05 9.77
N GLY A 90 -13.31 3.00 8.97
CA GLY A 90 -12.66 3.45 7.74
C GLY A 90 -11.29 4.04 8.00
N PHE A 91 -11.19 5.04 8.88
CA PHE A 91 -9.90 5.66 9.18
C PHE A 91 -8.94 4.69 9.86
N SER A 92 -9.43 3.85 10.78
CA SER A 92 -8.59 2.84 11.43
C SER A 92 -8.06 1.79 10.46
N LEU A 93 -8.89 1.30 9.52
CA LEU A 93 -8.47 0.33 8.51
C LEU A 93 -7.45 0.93 7.54
N VAL A 94 -7.67 2.17 7.08
CA VAL A 94 -6.73 2.88 6.21
C VAL A 94 -5.38 3.03 6.91
N PHE A 95 -5.38 3.46 8.17
CA PHE A 95 -4.15 3.61 8.96
C PHE A 95 -3.42 2.27 9.08
N MET A 96 -4.12 1.21 9.48
CA MET A 96 -3.52 -0.10 9.67
C MET A 96 -2.98 -0.68 8.36
N ALA A 97 -3.72 -0.51 7.26
CA ALA A 97 -3.25 -0.91 5.94
C ALA A 97 -1.97 -0.15 5.55
N ASN A 98 -1.87 1.14 5.87
CA ASN A 98 -0.68 1.93 5.58
C ASN A 98 0.52 1.54 6.45
N VAL A 99 0.31 1.14 7.70
CA VAL A 99 1.34 0.53 8.54
C VAL A 99 1.88 -0.75 7.88
N TYR A 100 1.01 -1.63 7.38
CA TYR A 100 1.43 -2.84 6.68
C TYR A 100 2.18 -2.57 5.38
N MET A 101 1.72 -1.61 4.57
CA MET A 101 2.42 -1.20 3.35
C MET A 101 3.80 -0.63 3.66
N SER A 102 3.92 0.23 4.68
CA SER A 102 5.20 0.80 5.12
C SER A 102 6.16 -0.28 5.60
N PHE A 103 5.67 -1.25 6.37
CA PHE A 103 6.47 -2.39 6.82
C PHE A 103 7.00 -3.21 5.64
N PHE A 104 6.15 -3.47 4.64
CA PHE A 104 6.55 -4.19 3.44
C PHE A 104 7.58 -3.42 2.60
N ALA A 105 7.44 -2.09 2.51
CA ALA A 105 8.42 -1.23 1.85
C ALA A 105 9.80 -1.31 2.52
N LEU A 106 9.84 -1.21 3.85
CA LEU A 106 11.08 -1.32 4.63
C LEU A 106 11.74 -2.68 4.44
N LEU A 107 10.95 -3.76 4.47
CA LEU A 107 11.45 -5.12 4.26
C LEU A 107 12.07 -5.28 2.87
N ARG A 108 11.41 -4.82 1.80
CA ARG A 108 11.95 -4.86 0.43
C ARG A 108 13.24 -4.05 0.31
N GLN A 109 13.32 -2.88 0.95
CA GLN A 109 14.52 -2.05 0.95
C GLN A 109 15.70 -2.72 1.66
N ALA A 110 15.45 -3.35 2.81
CA ALA A 110 16.46 -4.09 3.55
C ALA A 110 17.03 -5.25 2.73
N ILE A 111 16.16 -6.06 2.12
CA ILE A 111 16.56 -7.18 1.25
C ILE A 111 17.39 -6.67 0.06
N LYS A 112 16.98 -5.56 -0.56
CA LYS A 112 17.72 -4.98 -1.69
C LYS A 112 19.11 -4.50 -1.27
N LYS A 113 19.23 -3.88 -0.09
CA LYS A 113 20.51 -3.43 0.46
C LYS A 113 21.45 -4.62 0.68
N GLU A 114 20.95 -5.68 1.31
CA GLU A 114 21.72 -6.88 1.59
C GLU A 114 22.24 -7.54 0.30
N LYS A 115 21.41 -7.64 -0.74
CA LYS A 115 21.84 -8.15 -2.05
C LYS A 115 22.97 -7.34 -2.68
N VAL A 116 22.84 -6.01 -2.69
CA VAL A 116 23.86 -5.12 -3.25
C VAL A 116 25.17 -5.19 -2.46
N GLU A 117 25.11 -5.38 -1.15
CA GLU A 117 26.28 -5.54 -0.29
C GLU A 117 27.01 -6.87 -0.58
N ASN A 118 26.26 -7.97 -0.72
CA ASN A 118 26.83 -9.26 -1.10
C ASN A 118 27.48 -9.24 -2.49
N GLU A 119 26.83 -8.64 -3.49
CA GLU A 119 27.38 -8.50 -4.84
C GLU A 119 28.69 -7.71 -4.86
N LYS A 120 28.84 -6.68 -4.01
CA LYS A 120 30.09 -5.91 -3.91
C LYS A 120 31.23 -6.76 -3.33
N ILE A 121 30.95 -7.50 -2.27
CA ILE A 121 31.93 -8.38 -1.61
C ILE A 121 32.40 -9.48 -2.58
N GLU A 122 31.48 -10.08 -3.35
CA GLU A 122 31.81 -11.08 -4.38
C GLU A 122 32.74 -10.49 -5.45
N ASN A 123 32.39 -9.31 -6.00
CA ASN A 123 33.21 -8.65 -7.02
C ASN A 123 34.60 -8.22 -6.51
N GLU A 124 34.69 -7.73 -5.27
CA GLU A 124 35.97 -7.39 -4.63
C GLU A 124 36.84 -8.65 -4.48
N THR A 125 36.26 -9.75 -4.00
CA THR A 125 36.95 -11.03 -3.81
C THR A 125 37.44 -11.62 -5.15
N ASP A 126 36.64 -11.51 -6.21
CA ASP A 126 37.04 -11.98 -7.54
C ASP A 126 38.13 -11.10 -8.17
N SER A 127 38.10 -9.78 -7.90
CA SER A 127 39.16 -8.86 -8.35
C SER A 127 40.50 -9.11 -7.65
N GLU A 128 40.48 -9.44 -6.35
CA GLU A 128 41.69 -9.81 -5.60
C GLU A 128 42.28 -11.13 -6.11
N LYS A 129 41.45 -12.14 -6.38
CA LYS A 129 41.89 -13.43 -6.94
C LYS A 129 42.49 -13.31 -8.35
N LEU A 130 42.04 -12.37 -9.17
CA LEU A 130 42.59 -12.14 -10.50
C LEU A 130 43.92 -11.35 -10.49
N SER A 131 44.26 -10.74 -9.35
CA SER A 131 45.47 -9.92 -9.16
C SER A 131 46.65 -10.67 -8.53
N VAL A 132 46.45 -11.94 -8.16
CA VAL A 132 47.46 -12.89 -7.63
C VAL A 132 47.81 -13.90 -8.70
#